data_AF-X1GZ08-F1
#
_entry.id   AF-X1GZ08-F1
#
_cell.length_a   1.000
_cell.length_b   1.000
_cell.length_c   1.000
_cell.angle_alpha   90.00
_cell.angle_beta   90.00
_cell.angle_gamma   90.00
#
_symmetry.space_group_name_H-M   'P 1'
#
loop_
_entity.id
_entity.type
_entity.pdbx_description
1 polymer ?
#
loop_
_entity_poly.entity_id
_entity_poly.type
_entity_poly.pdbx_seq_one_letter_code
_entity_poly.pdbx_strand_id
1 'polypeptide(L)'
;IAIVKEAFGGLGHNIFNPALGGRAFMAACFSVKMTTWVSPTGFGADAVTTATPLNSSSFIWEGDKLSLYRDLFLGNTGGSIGETSALLILLGGILLLALGIINWRIPVAYIGTVALLTLAFGQDAVLHVLAGGLMLAAFFMATDYVTSPITARGKIIFGIGAGILTVVIRRFGGLPEGVCYSILFMNAITPLIDRYVKVRPYGLVKKVESEG
;
A
#
# COMPACT_ATOMS: atom_id res chain seq x y z
N ILE A 1 -14.75 -10.34 -6.80
CA ILE A 1 -16.02 -10.04 -6.07
C ILE A 1 -16.70 -11.33 -5.61
N ALA A 2 -17.12 -12.22 -6.52
CA ALA A 2 -17.78 -13.47 -6.14
C ALA A 2 -17.01 -14.30 -5.09
N ILE A 3 -15.71 -14.52 -5.33
CA ILE A 3 -14.88 -15.36 -4.45
C ILE A 3 -14.46 -14.64 -3.16
N VAL A 4 -13.95 -13.41 -3.26
CA VAL A 4 -13.32 -12.72 -2.12
C VAL A 4 -14.35 -12.07 -1.19
N LYS A 5 -15.56 -11.79 -1.70
CA LYS A 5 -16.60 -11.06 -0.96
C LYS A 5 -17.89 -11.86 -0.80
N GLU A 6 -18.49 -12.32 -1.90
CA GLU A 6 -19.80 -12.99 -1.81
C GLU A 6 -19.71 -14.37 -1.14
N ALA A 7 -18.61 -15.11 -1.34
CA ALA A 7 -18.40 -16.40 -0.69
C ALA A 7 -18.32 -16.32 0.85
N PHE A 8 -18.03 -15.13 1.41
CA PHE A 8 -17.90 -14.91 2.85
C PHE A 8 -19.14 -14.23 3.47
N GLY A 9 -20.23 -14.07 2.71
CA GLY A 9 -21.46 -13.47 3.22
C GLY A 9 -21.63 -11.98 2.90
N GLY A 10 -20.86 -11.43 1.95
CA GLY A 10 -21.09 -10.10 1.40
C GLY A 10 -20.45 -8.95 2.20
N LEU A 11 -21.01 -7.74 2.07
CA LEU A 11 -20.44 -6.53 2.68
C LEU A 11 -20.36 -6.65 4.21
N GLY A 12 -19.17 -6.43 4.77
CA GLY A 12 -18.91 -6.47 6.21
C GLY A 12 -18.33 -7.78 6.74
N HIS A 13 -18.34 -8.86 5.94
CA HIS A 13 -17.77 -10.17 6.32
C HIS A 13 -16.52 -10.54 5.51
N ASN A 14 -16.00 -9.61 4.70
CA ASN A 14 -14.83 -9.85 3.86
C ASN A 14 -13.57 -9.96 4.70
N ILE A 15 -12.88 -11.11 4.62
CA ILE A 15 -11.58 -11.30 5.27
C ILE A 15 -10.48 -10.51 4.55
N PHE A 16 -10.60 -10.37 3.22
CA PHE A 16 -9.61 -9.72 2.36
C PHE A 16 -10.23 -8.55 1.60
N ASN A 17 -9.39 -7.57 1.22
CA ASN A 17 -9.84 -6.46 0.40
C ASN A 17 -10.18 -7.01 -1.00
N PRO A 18 -11.45 -6.93 -1.45
CA PRO A 18 -11.91 -7.58 -2.68
C PRO A 18 -11.32 -6.97 -3.95
N ALA A 19 -10.93 -5.68 -3.93
CA ALA A 19 -10.26 -5.03 -5.05
C ALA A 19 -8.82 -5.55 -5.18
N LEU A 20 -8.11 -5.63 -4.05
CA LEU A 20 -6.76 -6.20 -4.01
C LEU A 20 -6.73 -7.69 -4.37
N GLY A 21 -7.72 -8.46 -3.89
CA GLY A 21 -7.85 -9.87 -4.24
C GLY A 21 -8.07 -10.07 -5.74
N GLY A 22 -8.84 -9.18 -6.38
CA GLY A 22 -8.99 -9.16 -7.84
C GLY A 22 -7.68 -8.83 -8.57
N ARG A 23 -6.93 -7.81 -8.11
CA ARG A 23 -5.63 -7.45 -8.68
C ARG A 23 -4.61 -8.58 -8.53
N ALA A 24 -4.54 -9.22 -7.36
CA ALA A 24 -3.67 -10.36 -7.10
C ALA A 24 -3.98 -11.56 -8.00
N PHE A 25 -5.27 -11.87 -8.23
CA PHE A 25 -5.69 -12.90 -9.17
C PHE A 25 -5.25 -12.59 -10.60
N MET A 26 -5.48 -11.35 -11.05
CA MET A 26 -5.08 -10.92 -12.39
C MET A 26 -3.55 -10.92 -12.56
N ALA A 27 -2.80 -10.52 -11.54
CA ALA A 27 -1.34 -10.58 -11.57
C ALA A 27 -0.82 -12.04 -11.61
N ALA A 28 -1.50 -12.97 -10.94
CA ALA A 28 -1.14 -14.40 -10.98
C ALA A 28 -1.49 -15.06 -12.33
N CYS A 29 -2.69 -14.81 -12.86
CA CYS A 29 -3.18 -15.45 -14.09
C CYS A 29 -2.71 -14.75 -15.37
N PHE A 30 -2.45 -13.43 -15.32
CA PHE A 30 -2.14 -12.59 -16.48
C PHE A 30 -0.94 -11.66 -16.23
N SER A 31 0.09 -12.19 -15.56
CA SER A 31 1.30 -11.44 -15.15
C SER A 31 1.93 -10.60 -16.27
N VAL A 32 2.07 -11.15 -17.48
CA VAL A 32 2.69 -10.46 -18.63
C VAL A 32 1.90 -9.21 -19.03
N LYS A 33 0.57 -9.29 -19.05
CA LYS A 33 -0.29 -8.15 -19.42
C LYS A 33 -0.33 -7.09 -18.31
N MET A 34 -0.16 -7.48 -17.05
CA MET A 34 -0.13 -6.58 -15.89
C MET A 34 1.23 -5.91 -15.65
N THR A 35 2.30 -6.37 -16.31
CA THR A 35 3.66 -5.84 -16.14
C THR A 35 4.18 -5.09 -17.38
N THR A 36 3.40 -5.03 -18.45
CA THR A 36 3.74 -4.28 -19.68
C THR A 36 3.18 -2.86 -19.58
N TRP A 37 4.04 -1.87 -19.38
CA TRP A 37 3.66 -0.46 -19.32
C TRP A 37 3.99 0.25 -20.62
N VAL A 38 3.03 1.02 -21.12
CA VAL A 38 3.18 1.89 -22.30
C VAL A 38 3.53 3.30 -21.84
N SER A 39 4.56 3.92 -22.44
CA SER A 39 4.94 5.31 -22.19
C SER A 39 3.80 6.25 -22.52
N PRO A 40 3.57 7.33 -21.74
CA PRO A 40 2.64 8.38 -22.11
C PRO A 40 3.25 9.25 -23.23
N THR A 41 3.40 8.72 -24.43
CA THR A 41 3.61 9.53 -25.64
C THR A 41 2.27 10.18 -25.97
N GLY A 42 2.16 11.49 -25.79
CA GLY A 42 0.90 12.21 -25.95
C GLY A 42 0.22 11.94 -27.29
N PHE A 43 -1.09 11.66 -27.28
CA PHE A 43 -2.03 11.49 -28.42
C PHE A 43 -1.46 11.04 -29.79
N GLY A 44 -0.43 10.22 -29.80
CA GLY A 44 0.32 9.80 -30.97
C GLY A 44 0.48 8.28 -30.91
N ALA A 45 0.12 7.61 -32.00
CA ALA A 45 -0.10 6.18 -32.10
C ALA A 45 1.16 5.29 -31.99
N ASP A 46 2.23 5.77 -31.33
CA ASP A 46 3.48 5.03 -31.19
C ASP A 46 3.78 4.77 -29.70
N ALA A 47 3.40 3.56 -29.28
CA ALA A 47 3.45 3.07 -27.91
C ALA A 47 4.86 2.53 -27.61
N VAL A 48 5.75 3.40 -27.13
CA VAL A 48 7.07 2.98 -26.64
C VAL A 48 6.90 2.33 -25.26
N THR A 49 7.38 1.10 -25.07
CA THR A 49 7.36 0.42 -23.76
C THR A 49 8.33 1.10 -22.81
N THR A 50 7.91 1.39 -21.57
CA THR A 50 8.79 2.01 -20.56
C THR A 50 8.76 1.20 -19.28
N ALA A 51 9.93 0.80 -18.79
CA ALA A 51 10.05 0.11 -17.52
C ALA A 51 9.61 1.05 -16.38
N THR A 52 8.90 0.50 -15.39
CA THR A 52 8.59 1.26 -14.18
C THR A 52 9.88 1.58 -13.45
N PRO A 53 10.03 2.80 -12.89
CA PRO A 53 11.27 3.26 -12.25
C PRO A 53 11.72 2.42 -11.04
N LEU A 54 10.87 1.52 -10.53
CA LEU A 54 11.20 0.59 -9.45
C LEU A 54 11.98 -0.65 -9.92
N ASN A 55 11.96 -0.98 -11.22
CA ASN A 55 12.74 -2.08 -11.80
C ASN A 55 14.11 -1.56 -12.27
N SER A 56 14.94 -1.18 -11.30
CA SER A 56 16.24 -0.51 -11.48
C SER A 56 17.28 -1.29 -12.32
N SER A 57 17.04 -2.56 -12.64
CA SER A 57 17.91 -3.35 -13.53
C SER A 57 17.61 -3.19 -15.02
N SER A 58 16.47 -2.57 -15.38
CA SER A 58 16.04 -2.36 -16.78
C SER A 58 15.80 -0.90 -17.14
N PHE A 59 15.97 0.02 -16.19
CA PHE A 59 15.70 1.44 -16.34
C PHE A 59 16.98 2.24 -16.10
N ILE A 60 17.68 2.56 -17.19
CA ILE A 60 18.81 3.49 -17.18
C ILE A 60 18.21 4.89 -17.39
N TRP A 61 18.12 5.70 -16.33
CA TRP A 61 17.79 7.12 -16.48
C TRP A 61 19.08 7.90 -16.76
N GLU A 62 19.13 8.51 -17.94
CA GLU A 62 20.27 9.27 -18.44
C GLU A 62 20.14 10.77 -18.07
N GLY A 63 19.63 11.07 -16.87
CA GLY A 63 19.33 12.43 -16.41
C GLY A 63 19.43 12.63 -14.88
N ASP A 64 19.30 13.89 -14.44
CA ASP A 64 19.46 14.31 -13.04
C ASP A 64 18.31 13.78 -12.15
N LYS A 65 18.61 13.36 -10.90
CA LYS A 65 17.60 12.75 -10.01
C LYS A 65 16.41 13.69 -9.74
N LEU A 66 16.64 15.00 -9.83
CA LEU A 66 15.64 16.04 -9.60
C LEU A 66 14.53 16.08 -10.66
N SER A 67 14.84 15.82 -11.94
CA SER A 67 13.82 15.76 -13.00
C SER A 67 12.96 14.51 -12.86
N LEU A 68 13.56 13.37 -12.49
CA LEU A 68 12.83 12.14 -12.21
C LEU A 68 11.80 12.33 -11.09
N TYR A 69 12.16 13.00 -10.00
CA TYR A 69 11.20 13.26 -8.92
C TYR A 69 10.07 14.22 -9.34
N ARG A 70 10.36 15.20 -10.20
CA ARG A 70 9.32 16.10 -10.72
C ARG A 70 8.35 15.37 -11.64
N ASP A 71 8.86 14.52 -12.53
CA ASP A 71 8.03 13.73 -13.43
C ASP A 71 7.20 12.68 -12.67
N LEU A 72 7.75 12.08 -11.61
CA LEU A 72 7.04 11.15 -10.73
C LEU A 72 6.01 11.85 -9.82
N PHE A 73 6.21 13.14 -9.53
CA PHE A 73 5.26 13.93 -8.73
C PHE A 73 4.11 14.48 -9.58
N LEU A 74 4.41 14.88 -10.83
CA LEU A 74 3.46 15.42 -11.80
C LEU A 74 2.78 14.34 -12.66
N GLY A 75 3.31 13.12 -12.68
CA GLY A 75 2.74 11.98 -13.39
C GLY A 75 3.12 11.83 -14.85
N ASN A 76 4.24 12.43 -15.27
CA ASN A 76 4.77 12.35 -16.63
C ASN A 76 5.75 11.18 -16.84
N THR A 77 5.60 10.09 -16.06
CA THR A 77 6.43 8.88 -16.15
C THR A 77 5.60 7.64 -16.50
N GLY A 78 6.19 6.68 -17.20
CA GLY A 78 5.57 5.37 -17.46
C GLY A 78 5.26 4.59 -16.18
N GLY A 79 3.99 4.20 -16.01
CA GLY A 79 3.49 3.44 -14.86
C GLY A 79 1.98 3.22 -14.93
N SER A 80 1.42 2.51 -13.95
CA SER A 80 -0.04 2.30 -13.86
C SER A 80 -0.80 3.61 -13.72
N ILE A 81 -1.95 3.72 -14.40
CA ILE A 81 -2.92 4.83 -14.22
C ILE A 81 -3.37 4.84 -12.76
N GLY A 82 -2.80 5.74 -11.96
CA GLY A 82 -3.02 5.81 -10.50
C GLY A 82 -1.76 5.68 -9.65
N GLU A 83 -0.63 5.26 -10.21
CA GLU A 83 0.68 5.30 -9.53
C GLU A 83 1.51 6.51 -9.95
N THR A 84 1.25 7.06 -11.14
CA THR A 84 2.08 8.10 -11.75
C THR A 84 1.90 9.47 -11.09
N SER A 85 0.70 9.84 -10.64
CA SER A 85 0.42 11.18 -10.10
C SER A 85 0.41 11.21 -8.57
N ALA A 86 1.58 11.25 -7.93
CA ALA A 86 1.69 11.33 -6.47
C ALA A 86 0.93 12.53 -5.87
N LEU A 87 0.89 13.66 -6.57
CA LEU A 87 0.16 14.87 -6.14
C LEU A 87 -1.34 14.60 -6.00
N LEU A 88 -1.97 13.98 -7.01
CA LEU A 88 -3.41 13.70 -6.99
C LEU A 88 -3.77 12.68 -5.90
N ILE A 89 -2.93 11.66 -5.71
CA ILE A 89 -3.10 10.67 -4.65
C ILE A 89 -3.02 11.33 -3.28
N LEU A 90 -2.06 12.22 -3.07
CA LEU A 90 -1.85 12.91 -1.82
C LEU A 90 -3.02 13.87 -1.53
N LEU A 91 -3.49 14.60 -2.53
CA LEU A 91 -4.62 15.52 -2.41
C LEU A 91 -5.92 14.75 -2.09
N GLY A 92 -6.16 13.63 -2.77
CA GLY A 92 -7.28 12.74 -2.46
C GLY A 92 -7.16 12.10 -1.06
N GLY A 93 -5.97 11.70 -0.65
CA GLY A 93 -5.68 11.17 0.68
C GLY A 93 -5.92 12.19 1.79
N ILE A 94 -5.47 13.44 1.59
CA ILE A 94 -5.74 14.55 2.52
C ILE A 94 -7.24 14.83 2.60
N LEU A 95 -7.95 14.83 1.47
CA LEU A 95 -9.40 15.04 1.44
C LEU A 95 -10.12 13.96 2.25
N LEU A 96 -9.76 12.68 2.09
CA LEU A 96 -10.33 11.58 2.87
C LEU A 96 -10.00 11.65 4.36
N LEU A 97 -8.81 12.15 4.72
CA LEU A 97 -8.44 12.43 6.11
C LEU A 97 -9.26 13.58 6.70
N ALA A 98 -9.45 14.66 5.93
CA ALA A 98 -10.22 15.83 6.35
C ALA A 98 -11.70 15.49 6.54
N LEU A 99 -12.25 14.60 5.71
CA LEU A 99 -13.61 14.08 5.86
C LEU A 99 -13.77 13.09 7.03
N GLY A 100 -12.68 12.72 7.72
CA GLY A 100 -12.72 11.78 8.83
C GLY A 100 -13.09 10.34 8.43
N ILE A 101 -12.97 10.03 7.14
CA ILE A 101 -13.24 8.69 6.61
C ILE A 101 -12.04 7.80 7.01
N ILE A 102 -10.86 8.09 6.48
CA ILE A 102 -9.70 7.23 6.74
C ILE A 102 -8.97 7.57 8.04
N ASN A 103 -8.39 6.57 8.69
CA ASN A 103 -7.56 6.76 9.88
C ASN A 103 -6.12 7.07 9.48
N TRP A 104 -5.56 8.20 9.92
CA TRP A 104 -4.17 8.61 9.63
C TRP A 104 -3.10 7.63 10.12
N ARG A 105 -3.44 6.78 11.10
CA ARG A 105 -2.50 5.82 11.72
C ARG A 105 -1.97 4.78 10.73
N ILE A 106 -2.83 4.26 9.84
CA ILE A 106 -2.44 3.21 8.89
C ILE A 106 -1.51 3.78 7.80
N PRO A 107 -1.87 4.87 7.08
CA PRO A 107 -1.00 5.43 6.04
C PRO A 107 0.35 5.89 6.59
N VAL A 108 0.37 6.57 7.75
CA VAL A 108 1.61 7.07 8.35
C VAL A 108 2.51 5.93 8.81
N ALA A 109 1.97 4.91 9.47
CA ALA A 109 2.75 3.74 9.87
C ALA A 109 3.28 2.98 8.65
N TYR A 110 2.47 2.83 7.59
CA TYR A 110 2.83 2.07 6.41
C TYR A 110 3.91 2.79 5.57
N ILE A 111 3.73 4.07 5.25
CA ILE A 111 4.72 4.86 4.52
C ILE A 111 6.00 5.04 5.34
N GLY A 112 5.86 5.33 6.64
CA GLY A 112 7.01 5.56 7.53
C GLY A 112 7.88 4.31 7.68
N THR A 113 7.29 3.13 7.79
CA THR A 113 8.08 1.89 7.87
C THR A 113 8.78 1.54 6.58
N VAL A 114 8.15 1.72 5.42
CA VAL A 114 8.83 1.51 4.14
C VAL A 114 9.97 2.51 3.96
N ALA A 115 9.73 3.80 4.24
CA ALA A 115 10.78 4.82 4.15
C ALA A 115 11.98 4.50 5.05
N LEU A 116 11.74 4.16 6.32
CA LEU A 116 12.80 3.85 7.28
C LEU A 116 13.60 2.59 6.89
N LEU A 117 12.93 1.52 6.48
CA LEU A 117 13.60 0.28 6.12
C LEU A 117 14.37 0.41 4.80
N THR A 118 13.80 1.11 3.81
CA THR A 118 14.51 1.38 2.55
C THR A 118 15.75 2.26 2.79
N LEU A 119 15.67 3.26 3.67
CA LEU A 119 16.84 4.03 4.10
C LEU A 119 17.89 3.17 4.81
N ALA A 120 17.47 2.29 5.73
CA ALA A 120 18.37 1.39 6.46
C ALA A 120 19.11 0.42 5.52
N PHE A 121 18.51 0.08 4.37
CA PHE A 121 19.13 -0.75 3.34
C PHE A 121 19.92 0.04 2.29
N GLY A 122 20.05 1.35 2.44
CA GLY A 122 20.83 2.21 1.54
C GLY A 122 20.20 2.42 0.17
N GLN A 123 18.89 2.21 0.02
CA GLN A 123 18.15 2.48 -1.21
C GLN A 123 17.47 3.85 -1.17
N ASP A 124 17.16 4.41 -2.35
CA ASP A 124 16.48 5.71 -2.48
C ASP A 124 15.04 5.63 -1.94
N ALA A 125 14.84 5.97 -0.67
CA ALA A 125 13.54 5.86 -0.01
C ALA A 125 12.43 6.69 -0.68
N VAL A 126 12.78 7.85 -1.22
CA VAL A 126 11.85 8.71 -1.96
C VAL A 126 11.35 7.99 -3.22
N LEU A 127 12.22 7.26 -3.92
CA LEU A 127 11.85 6.48 -5.09
C LEU A 127 10.90 5.34 -4.71
N HIS A 128 11.17 4.61 -3.64
CA HIS A 128 10.31 3.48 -3.22
C HIS A 128 8.96 3.92 -2.63
N VAL A 129 8.88 5.11 -2.04
CA VAL A 129 7.61 5.66 -1.55
C VAL A 129 6.77 6.22 -2.69
N LEU A 130 7.40 6.95 -3.63
CA LEU A 130 6.70 7.57 -4.76
C LEU A 130 6.41 6.57 -5.90
N ALA A 131 7.19 5.51 -6.05
CA ALA A 131 7.02 4.50 -7.10
C ALA A 131 6.32 3.21 -6.62
N GLY A 132 5.66 2.52 -7.56
CA GLY A 132 5.10 1.17 -7.36
C GLY A 132 3.82 1.14 -6.52
N GLY A 133 2.99 2.19 -6.60
CA GLY A 133 1.64 2.20 -6.05
C GLY A 133 1.52 2.21 -4.53
N LEU A 134 2.63 2.42 -3.80
CA LEU A 134 2.64 2.41 -2.33
C LEU A 134 1.76 3.52 -1.75
N MET A 135 1.85 4.75 -2.27
CA MET A 135 1.00 5.84 -1.80
C MET A 135 -0.47 5.57 -2.04
N LEU A 136 -0.83 5.12 -3.25
CA LEU A 136 -2.21 4.78 -3.58
C LEU A 136 -2.72 3.67 -2.64
N ALA A 137 -1.91 2.64 -2.43
CA ALA A 137 -2.29 1.56 -1.54
C ALA A 137 -2.40 2.00 -0.08
N ALA A 138 -1.50 2.88 0.39
CA ALA A 138 -1.52 3.40 1.75
C ALA A 138 -2.78 4.21 2.05
N PHE A 139 -3.21 5.10 1.14
CA PHE A 139 -4.34 5.99 1.37
C PHE A 139 -5.71 5.41 0.97
N PHE A 140 -5.76 4.51 -0.01
CA PHE A 140 -7.03 4.06 -0.60
C PHE A 140 -7.32 2.57 -0.43
N MET A 141 -6.30 1.72 -0.22
CA MET A 141 -6.48 0.26 -0.17
C MET A 141 -6.29 -0.32 1.23
N ALA A 142 -5.24 0.12 1.93
CA ALA A 142 -4.90 -0.32 3.29
C ALA A 142 -5.85 0.23 4.35
N THR A 143 -6.62 1.28 4.03
CA THR A 143 -7.59 1.92 4.93
C THR A 143 -9.01 1.39 4.76
N ASP A 144 -9.19 0.22 4.14
CA ASP A 144 -10.48 -0.44 4.04
C ASP A 144 -10.99 -0.87 5.42
N TYR A 145 -12.19 -0.41 5.81
CA TYR A 145 -12.70 -0.53 7.18
C TYR A 145 -13.06 -1.94 7.59
N VAL A 146 -13.41 -2.80 6.64
CA VAL A 146 -13.86 -4.17 6.94
C VAL A 146 -12.68 -5.09 7.22
N THR A 147 -11.54 -4.79 6.60
CA THR A 147 -10.38 -5.69 6.56
C THR A 147 -9.20 -5.21 7.41
N SER A 148 -9.34 -4.03 8.04
CA SER A 148 -8.33 -3.44 8.93
C SER A 148 -8.67 -3.65 10.40
N PRO A 149 -7.67 -3.71 11.31
CA PRO A 149 -7.94 -3.85 12.75
C PRO A 149 -8.76 -2.71 13.33
N ILE A 150 -9.57 -3.02 14.33
CA ILE A 150 -10.48 -2.05 14.95
C ILE A 150 -9.70 -1.10 15.88
N THR A 151 -8.72 -1.63 16.61
CA THR A 151 -8.01 -0.89 17.66
C THR A 151 -6.97 0.10 17.13
N ALA A 152 -6.78 1.22 17.83
CA ALA A 152 -5.79 2.23 17.47
C ALA A 152 -4.35 1.69 17.44
N ARG A 153 -4.02 0.75 18.34
CA ARG A 153 -2.71 0.07 18.38
C ARG A 153 -2.61 -1.01 17.31
N GLY A 154 -3.68 -1.77 17.07
CA GLY A 154 -3.75 -2.76 16.00
C GLY A 154 -3.54 -2.14 14.63
N LYS A 155 -4.13 -0.97 14.36
CA LYS A 155 -3.92 -0.19 13.12
C LYS A 155 -2.45 0.17 12.85
N ILE A 156 -1.69 0.48 13.91
CA ILE A 156 -0.26 0.79 13.80
C ILE A 156 0.54 -0.50 13.52
N ILE A 157 0.26 -1.58 14.25
CA ILE A 157 0.90 -2.89 14.02
C ILE A 157 0.63 -3.38 12.60
N PHE A 158 -0.60 -3.20 12.11
CA PHE A 158 -0.98 -3.53 10.75
C PHE A 158 -0.18 -2.75 9.71
N GLY A 159 -0.11 -1.41 9.85
CA GLY A 159 0.68 -0.57 8.94
C GLY A 159 2.17 -0.91 8.95
N ILE A 160 2.74 -1.16 10.13
CA ILE A 160 4.15 -1.58 10.28
C ILE A 160 4.38 -2.93 9.60
N GLY A 161 3.53 -3.92 9.85
CA GLY A 161 3.65 -5.26 9.29
C GLY A 161 3.52 -5.26 7.76
N ALA A 162 2.56 -4.50 7.22
CA ALA A 162 2.41 -4.33 5.78
C ALA A 162 3.67 -3.70 5.16
N GLY A 163 4.25 -2.69 5.83
CA GLY A 163 5.46 -1.98 5.39
C GLY A 163 6.69 -2.86 5.33
N ILE A 164 6.95 -3.60 6.41
CA ILE A 164 8.04 -4.58 6.47
C ILE A 164 7.90 -5.58 5.32
N LEU A 165 6.71 -6.16 5.17
CA LEU A 165 6.46 -7.19 4.17
C LEU A 165 6.61 -6.64 2.74
N THR A 166 6.22 -5.38 2.53
CA THR A 166 6.37 -4.69 1.23
C THR A 166 7.85 -4.54 0.87
N VAL A 167 8.70 -4.13 1.81
CA VAL A 167 10.15 -3.98 1.56
C VAL A 167 10.79 -5.34 1.31
N VAL A 168 10.43 -6.36 2.09
CA VAL A 168 10.94 -7.73 1.90
C VAL A 168 10.57 -8.25 0.52
N ILE A 169 9.31 -8.13 0.10
CA ILE A 169 8.85 -8.63 -1.20
C ILE A 169 9.47 -7.83 -2.35
N ARG A 170 9.56 -6.50 -2.24
CA ARG A 170 10.18 -5.68 -3.30
C ARG A 170 11.66 -5.98 -3.47
N ARG A 171 12.38 -6.27 -2.38
CA ARG A 171 13.81 -6.57 -2.43
C ARG A 171 14.12 -7.99 -2.89
N PHE A 172 13.45 -8.99 -2.31
CA PHE A 172 13.75 -10.40 -2.57
C PHE A 172 12.90 -11.00 -3.69
N GLY A 173 11.70 -10.47 -3.92
CA GLY A 173 10.77 -10.97 -4.92
C GLY A 173 10.88 -10.30 -6.29
N GLY A 174 11.53 -9.13 -6.41
CA GLY A 174 11.66 -8.41 -7.68
C GLY A 174 10.34 -7.97 -8.32
N LEU A 175 9.22 -8.08 -7.59
CA LEU A 175 7.89 -7.75 -8.06
C LEU A 175 7.52 -6.32 -7.61
N PRO A 176 7.33 -5.38 -8.54
CA PRO A 176 6.85 -4.03 -8.19
C PRO A 176 5.45 -4.07 -7.52
N GLU A 177 4.67 -5.14 -7.75
CA GLU A 177 3.36 -5.44 -7.15
C GLU A 177 3.40 -5.88 -5.65
N GLY A 178 4.57 -5.89 -5.00
CA GLY A 178 4.72 -6.40 -3.62
C GLY A 178 3.82 -5.76 -2.56
N VAL A 179 3.32 -4.54 -2.83
CA VAL A 179 2.36 -3.80 -1.99
C VAL A 179 1.02 -4.55 -1.85
N CYS A 180 0.48 -5.06 -2.96
CA CYS A 180 -0.83 -5.73 -2.98
C CYS A 180 -0.83 -6.98 -2.12
N TYR A 181 0.19 -7.83 -2.30
CA TYR A 181 0.34 -9.07 -1.54
C TYR A 181 0.57 -8.81 -0.05
N SER A 182 1.31 -7.74 0.28
CA SER A 182 1.58 -7.37 1.66
C SER A 182 0.31 -7.01 2.42
N ILE A 183 -0.58 -6.24 1.79
CA ILE A 183 -1.85 -5.84 2.41
C ILE A 183 -2.77 -7.05 2.55
N LEU A 184 -2.89 -7.90 1.52
CA LEU A 184 -3.72 -9.11 1.60
C LEU A 184 -3.26 -10.05 2.72
N PHE A 185 -1.95 -10.20 2.90
CA PHE A 185 -1.39 -10.99 3.99
C PHE A 185 -1.74 -10.39 5.37
N MET A 186 -1.62 -9.06 5.51
CA MET A 186 -1.98 -8.38 6.76
C MET A 186 -3.48 -8.39 7.05
N ASN A 187 -4.34 -8.39 6.02
CA ASN A 187 -5.77 -8.59 6.18
C ASN A 187 -6.07 -9.97 6.79
N ALA A 188 -5.34 -11.02 6.36
CA ALA A 188 -5.43 -12.36 6.96
C ALA A 188 -5.04 -12.39 8.44
N ILE A 189 -4.07 -11.55 8.83
CA ILE A 189 -3.54 -11.46 10.20
C ILE A 189 -4.39 -10.52 11.08
N THR A 190 -5.27 -9.70 10.50
CA THR A 190 -6.08 -8.74 11.24
C THR A 190 -6.92 -9.36 12.37
N PRO A 191 -7.62 -10.51 12.19
CA PRO A 191 -8.32 -11.17 13.29
C PRO A 191 -7.40 -11.61 14.43
N LEU A 192 -6.16 -11.97 14.12
CA LEU A 192 -5.15 -12.32 15.12
C LEU A 192 -4.71 -11.07 15.90
N ILE A 193 -4.47 -9.96 15.20
CA ILE A 193 -4.13 -8.67 15.81
C ILE A 193 -5.24 -8.23 16.76
N ASP A 194 -6.51 -8.29 16.35
CA ASP A 194 -7.64 -7.88 17.20
C ASP A 194 -7.84 -8.81 18.40
N ARG A 195 -7.51 -10.11 18.27
CA ARG A 195 -7.55 -11.04 19.41
C ARG A 195 -6.48 -10.73 20.46
N TYR A 196 -5.27 -10.38 20.04
CA TYR A 196 -4.17 -10.04 20.96
C TYR A 196 -4.25 -8.61 21.49
N VAL A 197 -4.69 -7.66 20.66
CA VAL A 197 -4.83 -6.25 21.00
C VAL A 197 -6.27 -5.97 21.36
N LYS A 198 -6.67 -6.39 22.57
CA LYS A 198 -8.03 -6.15 23.06
C LYS A 198 -8.27 -4.66 23.33
N VAL A 199 -9.48 -4.20 23.00
CA VAL A 199 -10.00 -2.91 23.45
C VAL A 199 -10.02 -2.96 24.98
N ARG A 200 -9.37 -2.01 25.66
CA ARG A 200 -9.57 -1.85 27.11
C ARG A 200 -11.01 -1.34 27.30
N PRO A 201 -11.92 -2.10 27.92
CA PRO A 201 -13.25 -1.59 28.18
C PRO A 201 -13.13 -0.41 29.13
N TYR A 202 -13.66 0.74 28.72
CA TYR A 202 -13.78 1.92 29.57
C TYR A 202 -14.65 1.54 30.78
N GLY A 203 -14.16 1.78 32.01
CA GLY A 203 -14.93 1.56 33.24
C GLY A 203 -14.37 0.54 34.24
N LEU A 204 -13.24 -0.12 33.97
CA LEU A 204 -12.57 -0.90 35.02
C LEU A 204 -11.79 0.03 35.96
N VAL A 205 -12.40 0.35 37.11
CA VAL A 205 -11.68 0.91 38.26
C VAL A 205 -10.58 -0.10 38.61
N LYS A 206 -9.32 0.35 38.53
CA LYS A 206 -8.15 -0.44 38.94
C LYS A 206 -8.41 -0.87 40.39
N LYS A 207 -8.64 -2.17 40.62
CA LYS A 207 -8.82 -2.69 41.98
C LYS A 207 -7.53 -2.36 42.72
N VAL A 208 -7.60 -1.40 43.63
CA VAL A 208 -6.50 -1.08 44.54
C VAL A 208 -6.33 -2.33 45.39
N GLU A 209 -5.21 -3.00 45.20
CA GLU A 209 -4.82 -4.13 46.02
C GLU A 209 -4.65 -3.57 47.43
N SER A 210 -5.59 -3.93 48.32
CA SER A 210 -5.49 -3.61 49.74
C SER A 210 -4.31 -4.42 50.26
N GLU A 211 -3.16 -3.77 50.43
CA GLU A 211 -2.07 -4.28 51.24
C GLU A 211 -2.65 -4.60 52.64
N GLY A 212 -2.54 -5.88 53.03
CA GLY A 212 -2.90 -6.37 54.35
C GLY A 212 -1.72 -6.32 55.31
#